data_AF-A0AAU9UDG6-F1
#
_entry.id   AF-A0AAU9UDG6-F1
#
_cell.length_a   1.000
_cell.length_b   1.000
_cell.length_c   1.000
_cell.angle_alpha   90.00
_cell.angle_beta   90.00
_cell.angle_gamma   90.00
#
_symmetry.space_group_name_H-M   'P 1'
#
loop_
_entity.id
_entity.type
_entity.pdbx_description
1 polymer ?
#
loop_
_entity_poly.entity_id
_entity_poly.type
_entity_poly.pdbx_seq_one_letter_code
_entity_poly.pdbx_strand_id
1 'polypeptide(L)'
;MLSVEDDQPQPSTSKTFVKNNENINDTDSNSMNSFETNKLFQSGSLKDVFVRISSNKDGGAKYNRIIQSLIFFICKDRRAFNIVEGEGFLRLMKELEPTFTVPSAKYLKKGLLKI
;
A
#
# COMPACT_ATOMS: atom_id res chain seq x y z
N MET A 1 29.60 6.98 59.21
CA MET A 1 29.84 7.85 58.04
C MET A 1 28.45 8.22 57.50
N LEU A 2 27.97 9.47 57.58
CA LEU A 2 28.21 10.57 56.60
C LEU A 2 28.08 10.06 55.16
N SER A 3 27.22 10.51 54.23
CA SER A 3 26.34 11.69 54.02
C SER A 3 25.31 11.28 52.93
N VAL A 4 24.02 11.65 52.92
CA VAL A 4 23.38 12.95 52.54
C VAL A 4 23.74 13.33 51.09
N GLU A 5 22.89 13.00 50.11
CA GLU A 5 21.82 13.82 49.44
C GLU A 5 22.35 14.63 48.25
N ASP A 6 21.61 14.55 47.13
CA ASP A 6 21.14 15.68 46.29
C ASP A 6 20.46 15.10 45.02
N ASP A 7 19.13 15.16 44.90
CA ASP A 7 18.32 16.28 44.38
C ASP A 7 18.52 16.47 42.86
N GLN A 8 17.54 16.55 41.93
CA GLN A 8 16.07 16.75 41.82
C GLN A 8 15.77 16.62 40.28
N PRO A 9 14.63 17.02 39.69
CA PRO A 9 13.21 16.98 40.06
C PRO A 9 12.29 16.36 38.95
N GLN A 10 11.12 15.87 39.34
CA GLN A 10 9.83 16.08 38.61
C GLN A 10 9.13 17.27 39.32
N PRO A 11 8.03 17.94 38.84
CA PRO A 11 7.06 17.59 37.79
C PRO A 11 6.57 18.81 36.96
N SER A 12 5.63 18.62 36.01
CA SER A 12 4.64 19.66 35.63
C SER A 12 3.43 19.05 34.91
N THR A 13 2.30 19.02 35.60
CA THR A 13 0.96 18.85 35.03
C THR A 13 0.51 20.14 34.33
N SER A 14 -0.15 20.05 33.18
CA SER A 14 -1.21 21.00 32.79
C SER A 14 -2.22 20.35 31.86
N LYS A 15 -3.49 20.51 32.25
CA LYS A 15 -4.73 20.05 31.62
C LYS A 15 -4.99 20.89 30.37
N THR A 16 -5.68 20.34 29.36
CA THR A 16 -6.84 21.00 28.72
C THR A 16 -7.65 19.97 27.93
N PHE A 17 -8.95 20.10 28.11
CA PHE A 17 -10.10 19.34 27.63
C PHE A 17 -10.50 19.86 26.23
N VAL A 18 -10.73 19.01 25.21
CA VAL A 18 -11.60 19.38 24.07
C VAL A 18 -12.41 18.17 23.58
N LYS A 19 -13.69 18.47 23.35
CA LYS A 19 -14.87 17.65 23.06
C LYS A 19 -14.91 16.98 21.67
N ASN A 20 -15.61 15.85 21.66
CA ASN A 20 -16.68 15.37 20.76
C ASN A 20 -16.67 15.62 19.24
N ASN A 21 -16.88 14.50 18.53
CA ASN A 21 -17.80 14.25 17.41
C ASN A 21 -18.19 15.40 16.49
N GLU A 22 -17.77 15.29 15.24
CA GLU A 22 -18.61 15.67 14.09
C GLU A 22 -18.67 14.52 13.09
N ASN A 23 -19.89 14.06 12.87
CA ASN A 23 -20.34 13.15 11.84
C ASN A 23 -20.85 14.04 10.70
N ILE A 24 -20.17 14.10 9.56
CA ILE A 24 -20.70 14.76 8.35
C ILE A 24 -20.28 13.96 7.10
N ASN A 25 -21.27 13.18 6.64
CA ASN A 25 -21.81 13.10 5.28
C ASN A 25 -20.88 12.96 4.07
N ASP A 26 -21.24 11.95 3.28
CA ASP A 26 -20.99 11.81 1.86
C ASP A 26 -21.00 13.16 1.13
N THR A 27 -19.92 13.45 0.41
CA THR A 27 -19.96 14.34 -0.74
C THR A 27 -18.94 13.83 -1.73
N ASP A 28 -19.46 13.27 -2.82
CA ASP A 28 -18.71 13.01 -4.05
C ASP A 28 -17.99 14.29 -4.46
N SER A 29 -16.67 14.28 -4.29
CA SER A 29 -15.79 15.30 -4.86
C SER A 29 -14.69 14.57 -5.58
N ASN A 30 -14.91 14.48 -6.89
CA ASN A 30 -13.98 14.05 -7.90
C ASN A 30 -12.77 15.02 -7.88
N SER A 31 -11.84 14.80 -6.94
CA SER A 31 -10.61 15.56 -6.85
C SER A 31 -9.57 14.91 -7.74
N MET A 32 -9.40 15.51 -8.91
CA MET A 32 -8.35 15.22 -9.88
C MET A 32 -7.00 15.52 -9.23
N ASN A 33 -6.44 14.55 -8.52
CA ASN A 33 -5.11 14.69 -7.95
C ASN A 33 -4.09 14.76 -9.08
N SER A 34 -3.53 15.95 -9.25
CA SER A 34 -2.32 16.22 -10.02
C SER A 34 -1.27 15.18 -9.69
N PHE A 35 -0.78 14.47 -10.71
CA PHE A 35 0.37 13.60 -10.60
C PHE A 35 1.60 14.47 -10.30
N GLU A 36 1.85 14.73 -9.02
CA GLU A 36 3.15 15.19 -8.53
C GLU A 36 4.17 14.08 -8.77
N THR A 37 4.66 14.06 -10.00
CA THR A 37 5.88 13.36 -10.37
C THR A 37 7.01 14.14 -9.72
N ASN A 38 7.44 13.73 -8.52
CA ASN A 38 8.80 13.88 -7.97
C ASN A 38 8.87 13.36 -6.53
N LYS A 39 8.87 12.03 -6.35
CA LYS A 39 9.43 11.41 -5.13
C LYS A 39 10.48 10.37 -5.51
N LEU A 40 11.42 10.79 -6.37
CA LEU A 40 12.56 9.98 -6.73
C LEU A 40 13.57 10.05 -5.57
N PHE A 41 13.73 8.92 -4.88
CA PHE A 41 14.71 8.68 -3.81
C PHE A 41 14.55 9.47 -2.50
N GLN A 42 13.39 9.37 -1.85
CA GLN A 42 13.44 9.40 -0.38
C GLN A 42 13.93 8.04 0.08
N SER A 43 15.16 8.01 0.60
CA SER A 43 15.74 6.91 1.35
C SER A 43 14.91 6.67 2.61
N GLY A 44 13.74 6.06 2.43
CA GLY A 44 13.03 5.40 3.52
C GLY A 44 14.00 4.46 4.21
N SER A 45 13.85 4.33 5.52
CA SER A 45 14.60 3.38 6.32
C SER A 45 14.52 1.97 5.71
N LEU A 46 15.44 1.09 6.07
CA LEU A 46 15.35 -0.32 5.67
C LEU A 46 13.97 -0.93 6.01
N LYS A 47 13.33 -0.47 7.09
CA LYS A 47 11.96 -0.89 7.46
C LYS A 47 10.96 -0.53 6.37
N ASP A 48 11.05 0.66 5.78
CA ASP A 48 10.15 1.11 4.71
C ASP A 48 10.31 0.27 3.44
N VAL A 49 11.54 -0.18 3.15
CA VAL A 49 11.81 -1.12 2.06
C VAL A 49 11.11 -2.45 2.32
N PHE A 50 11.23 -3.00 3.53
CA PHE A 50 10.56 -4.26 3.89
C PHE A 50 9.03 -4.13 3.87
N VAL A 51 8.48 -3.00 4.34
CA VAL A 51 7.05 -2.71 4.26
C VAL A 51 6.59 -2.70 2.80
N ARG A 52 7.31 -2.02 1.92
CA ARG A 52 7.00 -1.98 0.48
C ARG A 52 7.05 -3.37 -0.15
N ILE A 53 8.09 -4.17 0.13
CA ILE A 53 8.21 -5.54 -0.38
C ILE A 53 7.04 -6.39 0.13
N SER A 54 6.66 -6.25 1.41
CA SER A 54 5.54 -7.00 1.99
C SER A 54 4.19 -6.63 1.37
N SER A 55 3.97 -5.36 0.99
CA SER A 55 2.75 -4.90 0.32
C SER A 55 2.56 -5.51 -1.08
N ASN A 56 3.65 -5.94 -1.72
CA ASN A 56 3.64 -6.60 -3.03
C ASN A 56 3.56 -8.12 -2.97
N LYS A 57 3.69 -8.72 -1.78
CA LYS A 57 3.49 -10.16 -1.60
C LYS A 57 2.00 -10.50 -1.66
N ASP A 58 1.71 -11.78 -1.88
CA ASP A 58 0.34 -12.29 -1.89
C ASP A 58 -0.40 -11.89 -0.60
N GLY A 59 -1.63 -11.40 -0.76
CA GLY A 59 -2.44 -10.82 0.32
C GLY A 59 -2.10 -9.36 0.68
N GLY A 60 -1.04 -8.76 0.13
CA GLY A 60 -0.67 -7.36 0.36
C GLY A 60 -1.61 -6.37 -0.33
N ALA A 61 -1.69 -5.14 0.19
CA ALA A 61 -2.59 -4.12 -0.33
C ALA A 61 -2.26 -3.72 -1.79
N LYS A 62 -0.97 -3.53 -2.10
CA LYS A 62 -0.54 -3.19 -3.47
C LYS A 62 -0.67 -4.40 -4.41
N TYR A 63 -0.36 -5.60 -3.92
CA TYR A 63 -0.61 -6.85 -4.65
C TYR A 63 -2.09 -6.96 -5.07
N ASN A 64 -3.03 -6.79 -4.13
CA ASN A 64 -4.46 -6.88 -4.42
C ASN A 64 -4.92 -5.84 -5.45
N ARG A 65 -4.40 -4.62 -5.38
CA ARG A 65 -4.69 -3.58 -6.39
C ARG A 65 -4.21 -3.99 -7.78
N ILE A 66 -2.98 -4.48 -7.90
CA ILE A 66 -2.43 -4.95 -9.18
C ILE A 66 -3.27 -6.11 -9.73
N ILE A 67 -3.69 -7.06 -8.88
CA ILE A 67 -4.56 -8.17 -9.27
C ILE A 67 -5.91 -7.68 -9.79
N GLN A 68 -6.55 -6.73 -9.12
CA GLN A 68 -7.82 -6.15 -9.57
C GLN A 68 -7.65 -5.43 -10.91
N SER A 69 -6.58 -4.65 -11.09
CA SER A 69 -6.27 -4.00 -12.37
C SER A 69 -6.00 -5.02 -13.49
N LEU A 70 -5.31 -6.12 -13.19
CA LEU A 70 -5.08 -7.24 -14.12
C LEU A 70 -6.39 -7.89 -14.56
N ILE A 71 -7.26 -8.23 -13.62
CA ILE A 71 -8.58 -8.81 -13.91
C ILE A 71 -9.41 -7.83 -14.75
N PHE A 72 -9.40 -6.55 -14.38
CA PHE A 72 -10.08 -5.50 -15.14
C PHE A 72 -9.56 -5.41 -16.58
N PHE A 73 -8.24 -5.36 -16.78
CA PHE A 73 -7.61 -5.37 -18.11
C PHE A 73 -8.06 -6.57 -18.94
N ILE A 74 -7.99 -7.77 -18.37
CA ILE A 74 -8.38 -9.02 -19.07
C ILE A 74 -9.85 -8.96 -19.50
N CYS A 75 -10.75 -8.61 -18.57
CA CYS A 75 -12.18 -8.59 -18.83
C CYS A 75 -12.59 -7.46 -19.77
N LYS A 76 -12.06 -6.25 -19.56
CA LYS A 76 -12.42 -5.05 -20.32
C LYS A 76 -11.92 -5.14 -21.76
N ASP A 77 -10.70 -5.63 -21.94
CA ASP A 77 -10.06 -5.71 -23.27
C ASP A 77 -10.30 -7.07 -23.95
N ARG A 78 -11.17 -7.91 -23.37
CA ARG A 78 -11.53 -9.24 -23.89
C ARG A 78 -10.30 -10.12 -24.15
N ARG A 79 -9.28 -10.03 -23.29
CA ARG A 79 -8.06 -10.84 -23.40
C ARG A 79 -8.29 -12.22 -22.80
N ALA A 80 -7.57 -13.21 -23.31
CA ALA A 80 -7.54 -14.53 -22.70
C ALA A 80 -6.70 -14.48 -21.41
N PHE A 81 -7.11 -15.22 -20.38
CA PHE A 81 -6.41 -15.22 -19.08
C PHE A 81 -4.95 -15.68 -19.15
N ASN A 82 -4.61 -16.53 -20.13
CA ASN A 82 -3.23 -16.99 -20.33
C ASN A 82 -2.29 -15.87 -20.84
N ILE A 83 -2.80 -14.68 -21.16
CA ILE A 83 -1.97 -13.54 -21.54
C ILE A 83 -0.92 -13.19 -20.46
N VAL A 84 -1.24 -13.42 -19.18
CA VAL A 84 -0.34 -13.10 -18.07
C VAL A 84 0.86 -14.03 -17.96
N GLU A 85 0.83 -15.17 -18.66
CA GLU A 85 1.90 -16.15 -18.71
C GLU A 85 2.75 -15.98 -19.98
N GLY A 86 2.36 -15.07 -20.88
CA GLY A 86 3.11 -14.75 -22.09
C GLY A 86 4.41 -14.00 -21.79
N GLU A 87 5.49 -14.34 -22.49
CA GLU A 87 6.82 -13.75 -22.27
C GLU A 87 6.82 -12.22 -22.37
N GLY A 88 6.15 -11.66 -23.38
CA GLY A 88 6.05 -10.21 -23.54
C GLY A 88 5.36 -9.52 -22.35
N PHE A 89 4.33 -10.15 -21.79
CA PHE A 89 3.63 -9.64 -20.61
C PHE A 89 4.52 -9.73 -19.36
N LEU A 90 5.21 -10.85 -19.16
CA LEU A 90 6.14 -11.03 -18.05
C LEU A 90 7.29 -10.02 -18.10
N ARG A 91 7.83 -9.76 -19.30
CA ARG A 91 8.84 -8.71 -19.52
C ARG A 91 8.31 -7.33 -19.14
N LEU A 92 7.08 -6.99 -19.56
CA LEU A 92 6.43 -5.73 -19.19
C LEU A 92 6.28 -5.60 -17.67
N MET A 93 5.78 -6.64 -16.99
CA MET A 93 5.59 -6.60 -15.55
C MET A 93 6.90 -6.48 -14.77
N LYS A 94 7.98 -7.10 -15.26
CA LYS A 94 9.30 -6.98 -14.65
C LYS A 94 9.84 -5.53 -14.72
N GLU A 95 9.54 -4.82 -15.81
CA GLU A 95 9.93 -3.42 -15.97
C GLU A 95 9.08 -2.49 -15.09
N LEU A 96 7.76 -2.71 -15.05
CA LEU A 96 6.83 -1.86 -14.30
C LEU A 96 6.88 -2.09 -12.78
N GLU A 97 6.94 -3.34 -12.34
CA GLU A 97 6.93 -3.71 -10.93
C GLU A 97 7.77 -4.98 -10.67
N PRO A 98 9.11 -4.86 -10.58
CA PRO A 98 10.02 -6.01 -10.53
C PRO A 98 9.87 -6.90 -9.29
N THR A 99 9.25 -6.39 -8.23
CA THR A 99 9.05 -7.14 -6.98
C THR A 99 7.69 -7.83 -6.90
N PHE A 100 6.82 -7.62 -7.90
CA PHE A 100 5.53 -8.29 -7.99
C PHE A 100 5.70 -9.63 -8.70
N THR A 101 5.16 -10.69 -8.09
CA THR A 101 5.11 -12.02 -8.71
C THR A 101 3.80 -12.16 -9.48
N VAL A 102 3.90 -12.29 -10.80
CA VAL A 102 2.72 -12.47 -11.66
C VAL A 102 2.04 -13.81 -11.35
N PRO A 103 0.75 -13.83 -11.00
CA PRO A 103 0.04 -15.07 -10.73
C PRO A 103 -0.28 -15.84 -12.03
N SER A 104 -0.51 -17.14 -11.89
CA SER A 104 -0.99 -17.96 -13.01
C SER A 104 -2.39 -17.55 -13.48
N ALA A 105 -2.71 -17.87 -14.74
CA ALA A 105 -4.04 -17.67 -15.31
C ALA A 105 -5.12 -18.40 -14.50
N LYS A 106 -4.81 -19.58 -13.94
CA LYS A 106 -5.70 -20.36 -13.09
C LYS A 106 -6.03 -19.63 -11.78
N TYR A 107 -5.03 -18.97 -11.19
CA TYR A 107 -5.23 -18.16 -9.99
C TYR A 107 -6.17 -16.98 -10.26
N LEU A 108 -5.96 -16.24 -11.35
CA LEU A 108 -6.80 -15.10 -11.72
C LEU A 108 -8.25 -15.51 -12.00
N LYS A 109 -8.46 -16.64 -12.69
CA LYS A 109 -9.80 -17.21 -12.89
C LYS A 109 -10.52 -17.52 -11.57
N LYS A 110 -9.79 -18.08 -10.59
CA LYS A 110 -10.35 -18.36 -9.26
C LYS A 110 -10.67 -17.07 -8.50
N GLY A 111 -9.89 -16.01 -8.68
CA GLY A 111 -10.18 -14.70 -8.11
C GLY A 111 -11.53 -14.15 -8.56
N LEU A 112 -11.89 -14.38 -9.81
CA LEU A 112 -13.16 -13.95 -10.42
C LEU A 112 -14.40 -14.62 -9.80
N LEU A 113 -14.26 -15.84 -9.28
CA LEU A 113 -15.33 -16.57 -8.60
C LEU A 113 -15.60 -16.08 -7.17
N LYS A 114 -14.78 -15.15 -6.66
CA LYS A 114 -14.90 -14.59 -5.32
C LYS A 114 -15.45 -13.15 -5.30
N ILE A 115 -15.66 -12.56 -6.46
CA ILE A 115 -16.22 -11.22 -6.67
C ILE A 115 -17.69 -11.38 -7.04
#